data_AF-A0A9E3LK70-F1
#
_entry.id   AF-A0A9E3LK70-F1
#
_cell.length_a   1.000
_cell.length_b   1.000
_cell.length_c   1.000
_cell.angle_alpha   90.00
_cell.angle_beta   90.00
_cell.angle_gamma   90.00
#
_symmetry.space_group_name_H-M   'P 1'
#
loop_
_entity.id
_entity.type
_entity.pdbx_description
1 polymer ?
#
loop_
_entity_poly.entity_id
_entity_poly.type
_entity_poly.pdbx_seq_one_letter_code
_entity_poly.pdbx_strand_id
1 'polypeptide(L)' 'MPTDLPYDAILLVSFGGPEGPDDVLPFMRNVTAGRDI' A
#
# COMPACT_ATOMS: atom_id res chain seq x y z
N MET A 1 -17.43 -8.02 -30.03
CA MET A 1 -17.36 -6.62 -29.60
C MET A 1 -15.93 -6.37 -29.17
N PRO A 2 -15.16 -5.48 -29.81
CA PRO A 2 -13.81 -5.20 -29.33
C PRO A 2 -13.94 -4.44 -28.01
N THR A 3 -13.52 -5.06 -26.90
CA THR A 3 -13.41 -4.42 -25.60
C THR A 3 -12.04 -3.77 -25.49
N ASP A 4 -11.73 -2.84 -26.40
CA ASP A 4 -10.41 -2.19 -26.47
C ASP A 4 -10.36 -1.02 -25.48
N LEU A 5 -10.58 -1.32 -24.20
CA LEU A 5 -10.26 -0.40 -23.13
C LEU A 5 -8.73 -0.33 -23.03
N PRO A 6 -8.14 0.85 -22.82
CA PRO A 6 -6.68 1.03 -22.85
C PRO A 6 -5.93 0.21 -21.77
N TYR A 7 -6.64 -0.34 -20.79
CA TYR A 7 -6.12 -1.20 -19.73
C TYR A 7 -7.18 -2.21 -19.28
N ASP A 8 -6.74 -3.43 -18.92
CA ASP A 8 -7.63 -4.47 -18.37
C ASP A 8 -7.92 -4.28 -16.87
N ALA A 9 -6.96 -3.71 -16.13
CA ALA A 9 -7.07 -3.46 -14.69
C ALA A 9 -6.10 -2.36 -14.23
N ILE A 10 -6.39 -1.77 -13.07
CA ILE A 10 -5.51 -0.82 -12.37
C ILE A 10 -5.13 -1.42 -11.02
N LEU A 11 -3.84 -1.46 -10.72
CA LEU A 11 -3.32 -1.80 -9.40
C LEU A 11 -2.86 -0.52 -8.70
N LEU A 12 -3.61 -0.10 -7.70
CA LEU A 12 -3.21 0.98 -6.80
C LEU A 12 -2.54 0.39 -5.56
N VAL A 13 -1.27 0.73 -5.35
CA VAL A 13 -0.50 0.27 -4.18
C VAL A 13 -0.05 1.46 -3.37
N SER A 14 -0.28 1.37 -2.07
CA SER A 14 0.33 2.24 -1.07
C SER A 14 0.65 1.38 0.16
N PHE A 15 1.47 1.90 1.08
CA PHE A 15 1.66 1.26 2.38
C PHE A 15 0.42 1.39 3.28
N GLY A 16 -0.51 2.29 2.95
CA GLY A 16 -1.54 2.77 3.88
C GLY A 16 -0.94 3.69 4.95
N GLY A 17 -1.61 3.77 6.08
CA GLY A 17 -1.16 4.51 7.26
C GLY A 17 -1.84 3.97 8.52
N PRO A 18 -1.41 4.40 9.71
CA PRO A 18 -2.10 4.06 10.95
C PRO A 18 -3.51 4.68 10.97
N GLU A 19 -4.51 3.92 11.45
CA GLU A 19 -5.88 4.43 11.60
C GLU A 19 -6.01 5.36 12.82
N GLY A 20 -5.04 5.32 13.74
CA GLY A 20 -4.95 6.22 14.88
C GLY A 20 -3.59 6.23 15.56
N PRO A 21 -3.41 7.05 16.62
CA PRO A 21 -2.12 7.23 17.29
C PRO A 21 -1.49 5.94 17.81
N ASP A 22 -2.31 5.01 18.30
CA ASP A 22 -1.84 3.73 18.86
C ASP A 22 -1.29 2.78 17.79
N ASP A 23 -1.68 2.98 16.51
CA ASP A 23 -1.25 2.16 15.38
C ASP A 23 0.08 2.63 14.76
N VAL A 24 0.61 3.80 15.17
CA VAL A 24 1.82 4.39 14.58
C VAL A 24 3.03 3.46 14.73
N LEU A 25 3.27 2.94 15.94
CA LEU A 25 4.41 2.06 16.21
C LEU A 25 4.26 0.70 15.50
N PRO A 26 3.10 0.01 15.55
CA PRO A 26 2.84 -1.15 14.71
C PRO A 26 3.07 -0.90 13.20
N PHE A 27 2.58 0.22 12.67
CA PHE A 27 2.75 0.59 11.26
C PHE A 27 4.23 0.76 10.90
N MET A 28 4.97 1.51 11.72
CA MET A 28 6.41 1.75 11.50
C MET A 28 7.20 0.45 11.47
N ARG A 29 6.95 -0.49 12.39
CA ARG A 29 7.64 -1.80 12.40
C ARG A 29 7.39 -2.61 11.12
N ASN A 30 6.16 -2.56 10.60
CA ASN A 30 5.80 -3.31 9.40
C ASN A 30 6.38 -2.65 8.14
N VAL A 31 6.38 -1.32 8.04
CA VAL A 31 6.87 -0.61 6.84
C VAL A 31 8.40 -0.59 6.74
N THR A 32 9.11 -0.65 7.86
CA THR A 32 10.58 -0.70 7.89
C THR A 32 11.14 -2.13 7.98
N ALA A 33 10.28 -3.15 8.07
CA ALA A 33 10.73 -4.55 8.16
C ALA A 33 11.66 -4.92 6.99
N GLY A 34 12.81 -5.53 7.32
CA GLY A 34 13.80 -5.94 6.33
C GLY A 34 14.57 -4.79 5.66
N ARG A 35 14.53 -3.58 6.25
CA ARG A 35 15.29 -2.41 5.81
C ARG A 35 16.23 -1.97 6.95
N ASP A 36 17.47 -1.62 6.61
CA ASP A 36 18.43 -1.02 7.56
C ASP A 36 18.23 0.51 7.61
N ILE A 37 17.15 0.95 8.28
CA ILE A 37 16.78 2.37 8.47
C ILE A 37 16.35 2.66 9.90
#